data_AF-N1R914-F1
#
_entry.id   AF-N1R914-F1
#
_cell.length_a   1.000
_cell.length_b   1.000
_cell.length_c   1.000
_cell.angle_alpha   90.00
_cell.angle_beta   90.00
_cell.angle_gamma   90.00
#
_symmetry.space_group_name_H-M   'P 1'
#
loop_
_entity.id
_entity.type
_entity.pdbx_description
1 polymer ?
#
loop_
_entity_poly.entity_id
_entity_poly.type
_entity_poly.pdbx_seq_one_letter_code
_entity_poly.pdbx_strand_id
1 'polypeptide(L)'
;MDPRNSIASDFAEDAVVHDFGYSPSYARVFRSLGAMSLTMAMASPMCGIFIAVSYQINYGGYWGLTWGWFIPSFLFLPWALTTAEFCSSMPVNGANYWWTAALAPPSISRPLSFIAGMANIMNALTSIASFAWASSSSICTIIGLFTGWIPTNPIIFAVAIATCAVWFFTASIRMDKASLVFISSGTLPNLRPFISCLIILIDPE
;
A
#
# COMPACT_ATOMS: atom_id res chain seq x y z
N MET A 1 -27.38 14.10 0.37
CA MET A 1 -27.65 13.30 -0.85
C MET A 1 -28.70 12.27 -0.51
N ASP A 2 -29.80 12.26 -1.26
CA ASP A 2 -31.00 11.45 -1.03
C ASP A 2 -30.69 9.94 -1.16
N PRO A 3 -31.03 9.09 -0.16
CA PRO A 3 -30.84 7.63 -0.24
C PRO A 3 -31.58 6.96 -1.41
N ARG A 4 -32.57 7.62 -2.02
CA ARG A 4 -33.25 7.10 -3.22
C ARG A 4 -32.35 7.08 -4.45
N ASN A 5 -31.40 8.02 -4.57
CA ASN A 5 -30.48 8.08 -5.70
C ASN A 5 -29.38 7.01 -5.62
N SER A 6 -28.95 6.61 -4.41
CA SER A 6 -27.91 5.57 -4.26
C SER A 6 -28.42 4.19 -4.64
N ILE A 7 -29.66 3.87 -4.29
CA ILE A 7 -30.26 2.58 -4.62
C ILE A 7 -30.43 2.44 -6.15
N ALA A 8 -30.84 3.50 -6.84
CA ALA A 8 -30.97 3.51 -8.29
C ALA A 8 -29.62 3.40 -9.01
N SER A 9 -28.57 4.05 -8.50
CA SER A 9 -27.21 3.91 -9.06
C SER A 9 -26.63 2.51 -8.83
N ASP A 10 -26.88 1.91 -7.67
CA ASP A 10 -26.42 0.55 -7.35
C ASP A 10 -27.03 -0.47 -8.32
N PHE A 11 -28.34 -0.37 -8.60
CA PHE A 11 -28.99 -1.24 -9.59
C PHE A 11 -28.45 -1.07 -11.02
N ALA A 12 -28.11 0.16 -11.42
CA ALA A 12 -27.54 0.44 -12.74
C ALA A 12 -26.13 -0.15 -12.87
N GLU A 13 -25.31 -0.05 -11.83
CA GLU A 13 -23.96 -0.63 -11.80
C GLU A 13 -24.01 -2.16 -11.68
N ASP A 14 -24.96 -2.72 -10.93
CA ASP A 14 -25.15 -4.17 -10.86
C ASP A 14 -25.59 -4.75 -12.20
N ALA A 15 -26.36 -4.02 -13.02
CA ALA A 15 -26.68 -4.43 -14.38
C ALA A 15 -25.44 -4.50 -15.28
N VAL A 16 -24.57 -3.50 -15.22
CA VAL A 16 -23.30 -3.48 -15.98
C VAL A 16 -22.37 -4.62 -15.53
N VAL A 17 -22.31 -4.89 -14.23
CA VAL A 17 -21.49 -5.96 -13.66
C VAL A 17 -22.05 -7.35 -14.02
N HIS A 18 -23.39 -7.47 -14.10
CA HIS A 18 -24.06 -8.69 -14.55
C HIS A 18 -23.84 -8.97 -16.05
N ASP A 19 -23.72 -7.93 -16.89
CA ASP A 19 -23.35 -8.08 -18.30
C ASP A 19 -21.96 -8.74 -18.48
N PHE A 20 -21.07 -8.55 -17.50
CA PHE A 20 -19.76 -9.21 -17.45
C PHE A 20 -19.81 -10.63 -16.83
N GLY A 21 -21.00 -11.14 -16.49
CA GLY A 21 -21.20 -12.44 -15.87
C GLY A 21 -20.76 -12.51 -14.40
N TYR A 22 -20.60 -11.35 -13.75
CA TYR A 22 -20.23 -11.27 -12.33
C TYR A 22 -21.46 -10.98 -11.47
N SER A 23 -21.63 -11.76 -10.40
CA SER A 23 -22.67 -11.52 -9.39
C SER A 23 -22.01 -10.94 -8.13
N PRO A 24 -22.38 -9.71 -7.70
CA PRO A 24 -21.83 -9.10 -6.49
C PRO A 24 -22.12 -9.94 -5.25
N SER A 25 -21.08 -10.49 -4.63
CA SER A 25 -21.19 -11.30 -3.40
C SER A 25 -21.18 -10.47 -2.11
N TYR A 26 -20.87 -9.16 -2.20
CA TYR A 26 -20.74 -8.26 -1.05
C TYR A 26 -21.64 -7.04 -1.20
N ALA A 27 -22.29 -6.64 -0.10
CA ALA A 27 -23.03 -5.39 -0.02
C ALA A 27 -22.06 -4.19 -0.10
N ARG A 28 -22.40 -3.19 -0.91
CA ARG A 28 -21.60 -1.95 -1.04
C ARG A 28 -21.83 -1.04 0.15
N VAL A 29 -20.93 -1.09 1.13
CA VAL A 29 -21.00 -0.26 2.35
C VAL A 29 -20.13 1.00 2.24
N PHE A 30 -19.09 0.96 1.39
CA PHE A 30 -18.14 2.07 1.23
C PHE A 30 -18.63 3.08 0.20
N ARG A 31 -18.89 4.30 0.65
CA ARG A 31 -19.18 5.46 -0.22
C ARG A 31 -17.90 5.96 -0.90
N SER A 32 -18.03 6.74 -1.98
CA SER A 32 -16.91 7.31 -2.74
C SER A 32 -15.86 8.02 -1.88
N LEU A 33 -16.28 8.85 -0.92
CA LEU A 33 -15.37 9.51 0.03
C LEU A 33 -14.70 8.52 1.00
N GLY A 34 -15.45 7.49 1.42
CA GLY A 34 -14.93 6.41 2.26
C GLY A 34 -13.90 5.56 1.53
N ALA A 35 -14.16 5.20 0.27
CA ALA A 35 -13.23 4.47 -0.59
C ALA A 35 -11.95 5.28 -0.86
N MET A 36 -12.06 6.57 -1.15
CA MET A 36 -10.92 7.47 -1.31
C MET A 36 -10.06 7.55 -0.05
N SER A 37 -10.70 7.67 1.13
CA SER A 37 -9.98 7.70 2.40
C SER A 37 -9.26 6.39 2.71
N LEU A 38 -9.88 5.25 2.36
CA LEU A 38 -9.30 3.92 2.52
C LEU A 38 -8.07 3.76 1.62
N THR A 39 -8.15 4.18 0.35
CA THR A 39 -7.00 4.12 -0.57
C THR A 39 -5.85 5.03 -0.11
N MET A 40 -6.17 6.23 0.38
CA MET A 40 -5.18 7.17 0.91
C MET A 40 -4.48 6.62 2.16
N ALA A 41 -5.20 5.88 3.00
CA ALA A 41 -4.65 5.23 4.19
C ALA A 41 -3.69 4.08 3.84
N MET A 42 -4.00 3.28 2.81
CA MET A 42 -3.14 2.17 2.38
C MET A 42 -1.89 2.64 1.62
N ALA A 43 -1.99 3.72 0.84
CA ALA A 43 -0.93 4.18 -0.06
C ALA A 43 0.02 5.23 0.56
N SER A 44 0.14 5.31 1.89
CA SER A 44 0.96 6.33 2.54
C SER A 44 2.46 6.21 2.15
N PRO A 45 3.05 7.21 1.47
CA PRO A 45 4.41 7.13 0.92
C PRO A 45 5.51 7.29 1.98
N MET A 46 5.14 7.68 3.21
CA MET A 46 6.08 8.16 4.23
C MET A 46 7.20 7.15 4.54
N CYS A 47 6.85 5.89 4.81
CA CYS A 47 7.84 4.86 5.14
C CYS A 47 8.80 4.57 3.98
N GLY A 48 8.30 4.58 2.74
CA GLY A 48 9.11 4.31 1.55
C GLY A 48 10.19 5.39 1.33
N ILE A 49 9.83 6.66 1.56
CA ILE A 49 10.75 7.79 1.43
C ILE A 49 11.88 7.67 2.47
N PHE A 50 11.56 7.39 3.73
CA PHE A 50 12.59 7.28 4.78
C PHE A 50 13.63 6.18 4.52
N ILE A 51 13.20 5.02 4.00
CA ILE A 51 14.11 3.94 3.63
C ILE A 51 14.97 4.36 2.44
N ALA A 52 14.32 4.91 1.41
CA ALA A 52 14.97 5.30 0.16
C ALA A 52 15.96 6.45 0.34
N VAL A 53 15.78 7.34 1.33
CA VAL A 53 16.68 8.47 1.59
C VAL A 53 18.12 8.01 1.81
N SER A 54 18.31 6.91 2.55
CA SER A 54 19.65 6.34 2.77
C SER A 54 20.32 5.94 1.46
N TYR A 55 19.59 5.28 0.55
CA TYR A 55 20.10 4.89 -0.76
C TYR A 55 20.31 6.09 -1.69
N GLN A 56 19.40 7.06 -1.67
CA GLN A 56 19.49 8.27 -2.49
C GLN A 56 20.74 9.11 -2.16
N ILE A 57 21.07 9.25 -0.87
CA ILE A 57 22.26 9.99 -0.44
C ILE A 57 23.54 9.26 -0.85
N ASN A 58 23.61 7.95 -0.60
CA ASN A 58 24.83 7.18 -0.86
C ASN A 58 25.16 7.04 -2.35
N TYR A 59 24.15 6.88 -3.21
CA TYR A 59 24.36 6.64 -4.65
C TYR A 59 24.10 7.85 -5.55
N GLY A 60 23.21 8.76 -5.15
CA GLY A 60 22.77 9.89 -5.98
C GLY A 60 23.16 11.27 -5.43
N GLY A 61 23.75 11.34 -4.24
CA GLY A 61 24.07 12.61 -3.57
C GLY A 61 22.85 13.52 -3.41
N TYR A 62 23.08 14.83 -3.43
CA TYR A 62 22.01 15.84 -3.29
C TYR A 62 20.99 15.82 -4.45
N TRP A 63 21.44 15.47 -5.66
CA TRP A 63 20.58 15.37 -6.83
C TRP A 63 19.57 14.22 -6.70
N GLY A 64 20.02 13.08 -6.18
CA GLY A 64 19.19 11.91 -5.92
C GLY A 64 18.04 12.21 -4.96
N LEU A 65 18.30 12.98 -3.89
CA LEU A 65 17.27 13.39 -2.93
C LEU A 65 16.17 14.29 -3.53
N THR A 66 16.55 15.22 -4.43
CA THR A 66 15.61 16.20 -4.98
C THR A 66 14.79 15.63 -6.14
N TRP A 67 15.45 14.93 -7.08
CA TRP A 67 14.82 14.48 -8.32
C TRP A 67 14.47 12.99 -8.33
N GLY A 68 15.01 12.21 -7.40
CA GLY A 68 14.86 10.76 -7.35
C GLY A 68 13.43 10.28 -7.10
N TRP A 69 12.57 11.12 -6.50
CA TRP A 69 11.14 10.81 -6.32
C TRP A 69 10.24 11.48 -7.37
N PHE A 70 10.64 12.65 -7.91
CA PHE A 70 9.85 13.40 -8.88
C PHE A 70 9.79 12.73 -10.26
N ILE A 71 10.95 12.28 -10.76
CA ILE A 71 11.08 11.60 -12.06
C ILE A 71 10.22 10.32 -12.12
N PRO A 72 10.33 9.37 -11.18
CA PRO A 72 9.50 8.16 -11.22
C PRO A 72 8.01 8.47 -11.01
N SER A 73 7.67 9.51 -10.23
CA SER A 73 6.27 9.91 -10.06
C SER A 73 5.64 10.32 -11.39
N PHE A 74 6.36 11.09 -12.22
CA PHE A 74 5.87 11.48 -13.55
C PHE A 74 5.72 10.27 -14.49
N LEU A 75 6.66 9.33 -14.44
CA LEU A 75 6.60 8.09 -15.21
C LEU A 75 5.48 7.14 -14.75
N PHE A 76 5.02 7.28 -13.52
CA PHE A 76 3.94 6.49 -12.94
C PHE A 76 2.53 7.04 -13.24
N LEU A 77 2.42 8.33 -13.61
CA LEU A 77 1.14 8.96 -13.94
C LEU A 77 0.35 8.23 -15.05
N PRO A 78 0.96 7.83 -16.19
CA PRO A 78 0.24 7.09 -17.23
C PRO A 78 -0.36 5.78 -16.72
N TRP A 79 0.37 5.06 -15.88
CA TRP A 79 -0.10 3.80 -15.28
C TRP A 79 -1.31 4.03 -14.36
N ALA A 80 -1.27 5.10 -13.57
CA ALA A 80 -2.40 5.48 -12.72
C ALA A 80 -3.64 5.88 -13.54
N LEU A 81 -3.45 6.63 -14.63
CA LEU A 81 -4.53 7.02 -15.55
C LEU A 81 -5.18 5.80 -16.23
N THR A 82 -4.39 4.86 -16.74
CA THR A 82 -4.93 3.63 -17.34
C THR A 82 -5.70 2.78 -16.34
N THR A 83 -5.23 2.73 -15.09
CA THR A 83 -5.93 1.99 -14.03
C THR A 83 -7.25 2.69 -13.65
N ALA A 84 -7.29 4.02 -13.68
CA ALA A 84 -8.53 4.78 -13.47
C ALA A 84 -9.56 4.51 -14.59
N GLU A 85 -9.13 4.43 -15.85
CA GLU A 85 -9.99 4.09 -16.99
C GLU A 85 -10.56 2.66 -16.87
N PHE A 86 -9.75 1.69 -16.44
CA PHE A 86 -10.22 0.32 -16.20
C PHE A 86 -11.18 0.22 -15.01
N CYS A 87 -10.91 0.90 -13.91
CA CYS A 87 -11.83 0.97 -12.77
C CYS A 87 -13.19 1.57 -13.15
N SER A 88 -13.21 2.56 -14.06
CA SER A 88 -14.45 3.20 -14.50
C SER A 88 -15.23 2.37 -15.52
N SER A 89 -14.56 1.60 -16.38
CA SER A 89 -15.21 0.81 -17.42
C SER A 89 -15.62 -0.59 -16.95
N MET A 90 -14.88 -1.16 -15.99
CA MET A 90 -15.03 -2.55 -15.55
C MET A 90 -14.88 -2.68 -14.02
N PRO A 91 -15.89 -2.25 -13.24
CA PRO A 91 -15.84 -2.26 -11.77
C PRO A 91 -16.12 -3.67 -11.20
N VAL A 92 -15.22 -4.63 -11.44
CA VAL A 92 -15.34 -6.02 -10.96
C VAL A 92 -14.42 -6.31 -9.76
N ASN A 93 -14.93 -7.08 -8.80
CA ASN A 93 -14.17 -7.57 -7.66
C ASN A 93 -13.20 -8.66 -8.13
N GLY A 94 -11.96 -8.27 -8.41
CA GLY A 94 -10.97 -9.12 -9.08
C GLY A 94 -10.12 -8.40 -10.14
N ALA A 95 -10.52 -7.18 -10.49
CA ALA A 95 -9.78 -6.16 -11.23
C ALA A 95 -8.57 -6.68 -12.04
N ASN A 96 -7.35 -6.66 -11.49
CA ASN A 96 -6.13 -6.93 -12.26
C ASN A 96 -6.10 -8.27 -13.01
N TYR A 97 -6.45 -9.40 -12.36
CA TYR A 97 -6.43 -10.69 -13.05
C TYR A 97 -7.61 -10.82 -14.03
N TRP A 98 -8.75 -10.21 -13.68
CA TRP A 98 -9.95 -10.27 -14.53
C TRP A 98 -9.80 -9.38 -15.76
N TRP A 99 -9.31 -8.15 -15.62
CA TRP A 99 -9.01 -7.23 -16.72
C TRP A 99 -8.01 -7.85 -17.69
N THR A 100 -6.97 -8.53 -17.18
CA THR A 100 -6.02 -9.23 -18.06
C THR A 100 -6.66 -10.38 -18.83
N ALA A 101 -7.63 -11.10 -18.24
CA ALA A 101 -8.38 -12.14 -18.94
C ALA A 101 -9.36 -11.57 -19.96
N ALA A 102 -9.99 -10.42 -19.65
CA ALA A 102 -11.00 -9.77 -20.48
C ALA A 102 -10.43 -9.07 -21.72
N LEU A 103 -9.24 -8.46 -21.59
CA LEU A 103 -8.57 -7.77 -22.71
C LEU A 103 -7.69 -8.72 -23.56
N ALA A 104 -7.33 -9.89 -23.05
CA ALA A 104 -6.47 -10.82 -23.77
C ALA A 104 -7.23 -11.62 -24.86
N PRO A 105 -6.55 -11.97 -25.97
CA PRO A 105 -7.11 -12.88 -26.97
C PRO A 105 -7.53 -14.22 -26.34
N PRO A 106 -8.60 -14.87 -26.82
CA PRO A 106 -9.17 -16.08 -26.20
C PRO A 106 -8.20 -17.28 -26.14
N SER A 107 -7.17 -17.29 -26.99
CA SER A 107 -6.14 -18.33 -26.98
C SER A 107 -5.12 -18.19 -25.84
N ILE A 108 -4.91 -16.98 -25.29
CA ILE A 108 -3.88 -16.71 -24.29
C ILE A 108 -4.41 -16.08 -22.99
N SER A 109 -5.74 -15.91 -22.87
CA SER A 109 -6.37 -15.28 -21.70
C SER A 109 -6.05 -16.01 -20.40
N ARG A 110 -6.18 -17.35 -20.37
CA ARG A 110 -5.93 -18.18 -19.18
C ARG A 110 -4.48 -18.12 -18.66
N PRO A 111 -3.43 -18.33 -19.49
CA PRO A 111 -2.06 -18.24 -19.01
C PRO A 111 -1.69 -16.80 -18.60
N LEU A 112 -2.18 -15.78 -19.32
CA LEU A 112 -1.86 -14.39 -19.00
C LEU A 112 -2.50 -13.94 -17.68
N SER A 113 -3.75 -14.33 -17.43
CA SER A 113 -4.43 -14.05 -16.15
C SER A 113 -3.79 -14.78 -14.97
N PHE A 114 -3.26 -15.99 -15.20
CA PHE A 114 -2.50 -16.72 -14.19
C PHE A 114 -1.19 -16.00 -13.84
N ILE A 115 -0.44 -15.54 -14.85
CA ILE A 115 0.80 -14.78 -14.64
C ILE A 115 0.50 -13.46 -13.90
N ALA A 116 -0.56 -12.74 -14.29
CA ALA A 116 -0.99 -11.52 -13.61
C ALA A 116 -1.37 -11.77 -12.14
N GLY A 117 -2.08 -12.87 -11.86
CA GLY A 117 -2.41 -13.30 -10.50
C GLY A 117 -1.16 -13.62 -9.67
N MET A 118 -0.21 -14.38 -10.24
CA MET A 118 1.05 -14.72 -9.58
C MET A 118 1.91 -13.48 -9.32
N ALA A 119 1.98 -12.55 -10.27
CA ALA A 119 2.69 -11.28 -10.10
C ALA A 119 2.11 -10.46 -8.95
N ASN A 120 0.79 -10.44 -8.79
CA ASN A 120 0.14 -9.75 -7.67
C ASN A 120 0.48 -10.39 -6.31
N ILE A 121 0.49 -11.72 -6.24
CA ILE A 121 0.87 -12.45 -5.01
C ILE A 121 2.35 -12.21 -4.68
N MET A 122 3.22 -12.25 -5.68
CA MET A 122 4.65 -11.95 -5.51
C MET A 122 4.86 -10.52 -5.01
N ASN A 123 4.17 -9.54 -5.60
CA ASN A 123 4.24 -8.15 -5.15
C ASN A 123 3.82 -7.99 -3.69
N ALA A 124 2.73 -8.64 -3.27
CA ALA A 124 2.28 -8.62 -1.89
C ALA A 124 3.31 -9.25 -0.92
N LEU A 125 3.87 -10.41 -1.28
CA LEU A 125 4.89 -11.09 -0.46
C LEU A 125 6.18 -10.28 -0.35
N THR A 126 6.68 -9.74 -1.47
CA THR A 126 7.88 -8.91 -1.49
C THR A 126 7.69 -7.62 -0.70
N SER A 127 6.50 -7.02 -0.77
CA SER A 127 6.19 -5.82 0.02
C SER A 127 6.25 -6.09 1.52
N ILE A 128 5.62 -7.18 2.00
CA ILE A 128 5.65 -7.57 3.42
C ILE A 128 7.08 -7.82 3.87
N ALA A 129 7.87 -8.55 3.09
CA ALA A 129 9.28 -8.83 3.40
C ALA A 129 10.12 -7.55 3.47
N SER A 130 9.91 -6.61 2.54
CA SER A 130 10.62 -5.34 2.51
C SER A 130 10.31 -4.48 3.76
N PHE A 131 9.04 -4.35 4.13
CA PHE A 131 8.65 -3.60 5.33
C PHE A 131 9.18 -4.25 6.62
N ALA A 132 9.21 -5.58 6.70
CA ALA A 132 9.75 -6.29 7.85
C ALA A 132 11.26 -6.04 8.04
N TRP A 133 12.01 -6.02 6.93
CA TRP A 133 13.42 -5.68 6.96
C TRP A 133 13.66 -4.21 7.35
N ALA A 134 12.88 -3.29 6.78
CA ALA A 134 13.00 -1.86 7.04
C ALA A 134 12.70 -1.47 8.50
N SER A 135 11.65 -2.05 9.08
CA SER A 135 11.30 -1.83 10.49
C SER A 135 12.39 -2.39 11.42
N SER A 136 12.88 -3.58 11.14
CA SER A 136 13.91 -4.23 11.97
C SER A 136 15.26 -3.52 11.90
N SER A 137 15.68 -3.10 10.71
CA SER A 137 16.91 -2.31 10.54
C SER A 137 16.83 -0.99 11.29
N SER A 138 15.70 -0.28 11.22
CA SER A 138 15.48 0.96 11.98
C SER A 138 15.60 0.75 13.49
N ILE A 139 15.00 -0.32 14.03
CA ILE A 139 15.10 -0.67 15.46
C ILE A 139 16.54 -0.97 15.87
N CYS A 140 17.25 -1.79 15.08
CA CYS A 140 18.65 -2.13 15.35
C CYS A 140 19.57 -0.90 15.29
N THR A 141 19.36 0.01 14.35
CA THR A 141 20.13 1.27 14.25
C THR A 141 19.90 2.16 15.47
N ILE A 142 18.65 2.28 15.94
CA ILE A 142 18.34 3.05 17.16
C ILE A 142 19.07 2.46 18.37
N ILE A 143 19.02 1.14 18.56
CA ILE A 143 19.71 0.47 19.68
C ILE A 143 21.23 0.67 19.57
N GLY A 144 21.78 0.58 18.36
CA GLY A 144 23.20 0.82 18.10
C GLY A 144 23.65 2.23 18.46
N LEU A 145 22.82 3.25 18.21
CA LEU A 145 23.12 4.64 18.58
C LEU A 145 23.26 4.84 20.10
N PHE A 146 22.47 4.13 20.91
CA PHE A 146 22.53 4.26 22.38
C PHE A 146 23.62 3.40 23.05
N THR A 147 24.02 2.30 22.40
CA THR A 147 24.91 1.29 23.02
C THR A 147 26.28 1.20 22.36
N GLY A 148 26.50 1.89 21.23
CA GLY A 148 27.70 1.75 20.41
C GLY A 148 27.83 0.39 19.71
N TRP A 149 26.76 -0.43 19.76
CA TRP A 149 26.74 -1.77 19.20
C TRP A 149 26.50 -1.74 17.69
N ILE A 150 27.32 -2.48 16.95
CA ILE A 150 27.19 -2.61 15.49
C ILE A 150 26.33 -3.85 15.19
N PRO A 151 25.11 -3.67 14.67
CA PRO A 151 24.20 -4.80 14.43
C PRO A 151 24.74 -5.72 13.33
N THR A 152 24.81 -7.02 13.61
CA THR A 152 25.19 -8.02 12.61
C THR A 152 23.96 -8.49 11.82
N ASN A 153 24.16 -8.81 10.53
CA ASN A 153 23.10 -9.29 9.63
C ASN A 153 22.19 -10.41 10.19
N PRO A 154 22.71 -11.46 10.86
CA PRO A 154 21.85 -12.51 11.41
C PRO A 154 20.91 -12.01 12.52
N ILE A 155 21.30 -10.99 13.29
CA ILE A 155 20.47 -10.45 14.37
C ILE A 155 19.35 -9.58 13.79
N ILE A 156 19.65 -8.77 12.76
CA ILE A 156 18.63 -8.00 12.03
C ILE A 156 17.57 -8.95 11.42
N PHE A 157 18.02 -10.08 10.85
CA PHE A 157 17.12 -11.08 10.29
C PHE A 157 16.23 -11.75 11.35
N ALA A 158 16.78 -12.07 12.53
CA ALA A 158 15.99 -12.61 13.65
C ALA A 158 14.91 -11.63 14.12
N VAL A 159 15.25 -10.33 14.22
CA VAL A 159 14.30 -9.26 14.57
C VAL A 159 13.23 -9.09 13.48
N ALA A 160 13.58 -9.27 12.20
CA ALA A 160 12.62 -9.25 11.09
C ALA A 160 11.60 -10.38 11.15
N ILE A 161 12.05 -11.61 11.48
CA ILE A 161 11.13 -12.74 11.68
C ILE A 161 10.19 -12.46 12.86
N ALA A 162 10.71 -11.93 13.97
CA ALA A 162 9.89 -11.58 15.13
C ALA A 162 8.85 -10.51 14.78
N THR A 163 9.22 -9.49 14.01
CA THR A 163 8.30 -8.42 13.56
C THR A 163 7.21 -8.97 12.64
N CYS A 164 7.55 -9.87 11.70
CA CYS A 164 6.57 -10.57 10.87
C CYS A 164 5.57 -11.39 11.69
N ALA A 165 6.04 -12.09 12.73
CA ALA A 165 5.18 -12.88 13.60
C ALA A 165 4.18 -12.00 14.36
N VAL A 166 4.61 -10.83 14.84
CA VAL A 166 3.74 -9.84 15.49
C VAL A 166 2.67 -9.32 14.52
N TRP A 167 3.03 -9.03 13.27
CA TRP A 167 2.07 -8.62 12.24
C TRP A 167 1.07 -9.72 11.91
N PHE A 168 1.51 -10.97 11.78
CA PHE A 168 0.62 -12.13 11.56
C PHE A 168 -0.37 -12.32 12.71
N PHE A 169 0.10 -12.15 13.95
CA PHE A 169 -0.76 -12.22 15.12
C PHE A 169 -1.77 -11.07 15.16
N THR A 170 -1.36 -9.86 14.80
CA THR A 170 -2.22 -8.68 14.73
C THR A 170 -3.29 -8.83 13.63
N ALA A 171 -2.92 -9.42 12.49
CA ALA A 171 -3.86 -9.74 11.40
C ALA A 171 -4.84 -10.88 11.77
N SER A 172 -4.50 -11.70 12.76
CA SER A 172 -5.37 -12.77 13.27
C SER A 172 -6.45 -12.26 14.25
N ILE A 173 -6.40 -10.99 14.67
CA ILE A 173 -7.44 -10.37 15.49
C ILE A 173 -8.67 -10.08 14.61
N ARG A 174 -9.86 -10.38 15.14
CA ARG A 174 -11.18 -10.16 14.51
C ARG A 174 -11.26 -8.80 13.76
N MET A 175 -11.66 -8.84 12.48
CA MET A 175 -11.62 -7.70 11.54
C MET A 175 -12.41 -6.48 12.02
N ASP A 176 -13.39 -6.68 12.90
CA ASP A 176 -14.19 -5.68 13.62
C ASP A 176 -13.36 -4.76 14.55
N LYS A 177 -12.16 -5.18 14.98
CA LYS A 177 -11.22 -4.34 15.76
C LYS A 177 -9.90 -4.06 15.04
N ALA A 178 -9.62 -4.77 13.94
CA ALA A 178 -8.35 -4.66 13.21
C ALA A 178 -8.17 -3.30 12.52
N SER A 179 -9.23 -2.68 12.01
CA SER A 179 -9.16 -1.33 11.43
C SER A 179 -8.73 -0.28 12.47
N LEU A 180 -9.19 -0.41 13.72
CA LEU A 180 -8.79 0.44 14.84
C LEU A 180 -7.31 0.26 15.22
N VAL A 181 -6.76 -0.95 15.05
CA VAL A 181 -5.35 -1.27 15.29
C VAL A 181 -4.46 -0.80 14.12
N PHE A 182 -4.93 -0.87 12.87
CA PHE A 182 -4.23 -0.32 11.71
C PHE A 182 -4.23 1.22 11.74
N ILE A 183 -5.34 1.84 12.15
CA ILE A 183 -5.42 3.30 12.33
C ILE A 183 -4.56 3.74 13.50
N SER A 184 -4.52 3.02 14.63
CA SER A 184 -3.61 3.37 15.73
C SER A 184 -2.13 3.16 15.38
N SER A 185 -1.78 2.04 14.76
CA SER A 185 -0.39 1.74 14.37
C SER A 185 0.13 2.59 13.21
N GLY A 186 -0.73 3.01 12.27
CA GLY A 186 -0.35 3.90 11.16
C GLY A 186 -0.26 5.38 11.55
N THR A 187 -1.03 5.84 12.55
CA THR A 187 -1.08 7.27 12.89
C THR A 187 -0.05 7.65 13.96
N LEU A 188 0.23 6.79 14.94
CA LEU A 188 1.14 7.08 16.06
C LEU A 188 2.62 7.31 15.65
N PRO A 189 3.21 6.52 14.72
CA PRO A 189 4.59 6.74 14.27
C PRO A 189 4.74 7.89 13.28
N ASN A 190 3.67 8.33 12.62
CA ASN A 190 3.70 9.43 11.64
C ASN A 190 3.45 10.79 12.30
N LEU A 191 2.59 10.86 13.33
CA LEU A 191 2.30 12.12 14.03
C LEU A 191 3.49 12.59 14.90
N ARG A 192 4.20 11.65 15.54
CA ARG A 192 5.31 11.96 16.45
C ARG A 192 6.51 12.65 15.78
N PRO A 193 7.10 12.15 14.67
CA PRO A 193 8.21 12.81 14.00
C PRO A 193 7.79 14.13 13.33
N PHE A 194 6.54 14.26 12.90
CA PHE A 194 6.02 15.52 12.34
C PHE A 194 5.89 16.61 13.41
N ILE A 195 5.41 16.26 14.61
CA ILE A 195 5.36 17.17 15.77
C ILE A 195 6.77 17.46 16.28
N SER A 196 7.66 16.46 16.34
CA SER A 196 9.07 16.68 16.70
C SER A 196 9.79 17.60 15.72
N CYS A 197 9.56 17.46 14.40
CA CYS A 197 10.13 18.38 13.40
C CYS A 197 9.52 19.79 13.50
N LEU A 198 8.24 19.91 13.84
CA LEU A 198 7.59 21.21 14.05
C LEU A 198 8.14 21.92 15.29
N ILE A 199 8.44 21.17 16.36
CA ILE A 199 9.08 21.69 17.58
C ILE A 199 10.54 22.13 17.29
N ILE A 200 11.30 21.32 16.55
CA ILE A 200 12.68 21.67 16.14
C ILE A 200 12.74 22.86 15.17
N LEU A 201 11.70 23.08 14.35
CA LEU A 201 11.59 24.26 13.49
C LEU A 201 11.09 25.53 14.21
N ILE A 202 10.52 25.39 15.42
CA ILE A 202 10.01 26.48 16.24
C ILE A 202 11.02 26.94 17.31
N ASP A 203 11.98 26.11 17.68
CA ASP A 203 13.16 26.49 18.49
C ASP A 203 14.40 26.70 17.60
N PRO A 204 14.68 27.93 17.15
CA PRO A 204 16.00 28.30 16.65
C PRO A 204 16.91 28.69 17.82
N GLU A 205 17.28 27.72 18.67
CA GLU A 205 18.39 27.88 19.63
C GLU A 205 19.38 26.72 19.54
#